data_AF-A0A8G0ZTW1-F1
#
_entry.id   AF-A0A8G0ZTW1-F1
#
_cell.length_a   1.000
_cell.length_b   1.000
_cell.length_c   1.000
_cell.angle_alpha   90.00
_cell.angle_beta   90.00
_cell.angle_gamma   90.00
#
_symmetry.space_group_name_H-M   'P 1'
#
loop_
_entity.id
_entity.type
_entity.pdbx_description
1 polymer ?
#
loop_
_entity_poly.entity_id
_entity_poly.type
_entity_poly.pdbx_seq_one_letter_code
_entity_poly.pdbx_strand_id
1 'polypeptide(L)'
;MPNWTKALAVLALVAACDGNPWAVEEEEPLPPGTTDPTASSPITRTEEVDDSGNGFAEGMSYDATTDTFTVDGLAFDGDNVYTRDTAVPSLGPFAVYEAASVFNDPLTGQPIEQFQHKAIYGVDPDGDVSFAIVRTGSYVPYGYGGWIYSRSGGVELPTTGQASYVGNYAALRDFDGRGGLEYATGTMNIAIDFADFNDGNGVQGQVYNRRILDTDGRDITNTVIAALNTEYEASATTLPVMNFKVGPGVTTAAGELSGGISSYVVDNEGNLTQLEDGKYYAVLSGPNAGKVVGVIVVESDDPRFDATVRETGGFILVRE
;
A
#
# COMPACT_ATOMS: atom_id res chain seq x y z
N MET A 1 -56.71 18.46 46.87
CA MET A 1 -56.97 18.01 45.48
C MET A 1 -55.84 18.57 44.63
N PRO A 2 -55.03 17.75 43.94
CA PRO A 2 -53.76 18.21 43.37
C PRO A 2 -53.94 18.81 41.97
N ASN A 3 -53.17 19.87 41.70
CA ASN A 3 -53.08 20.55 40.41
C ASN A 3 -52.32 19.68 39.39
N TRP A 4 -52.88 19.52 38.19
CA TRP A 4 -52.20 18.96 37.03
C TRP A 4 -51.42 20.06 36.29
N THR A 5 -50.09 20.00 36.35
CA THR A 5 -49.22 20.74 35.45
C THR A 5 -48.75 19.78 34.36
N LYS A 6 -49.14 20.04 33.11
CA LYS A 6 -48.66 19.29 31.94
C LYS A 6 -47.20 19.68 31.67
N ALA A 7 -46.27 18.74 31.83
CA ALA A 7 -44.90 18.89 31.36
C ALA A 7 -44.85 18.55 29.86
N LEU A 8 -44.41 19.50 29.05
CA LEU A 8 -44.10 19.32 27.64
C LEU A 8 -42.67 18.75 27.57
N ALA A 9 -42.54 17.47 27.20
CA ALA A 9 -41.24 16.87 26.94
C ALA A 9 -40.76 17.33 25.56
N VAL A 10 -39.73 18.17 25.54
CA VAL A 10 -38.96 18.44 24.31
C VAL A 10 -38.07 17.23 24.08
N LEU A 11 -38.42 16.43 23.08
CA LEU A 11 -37.61 15.33 22.58
C LEU A 11 -36.47 15.96 21.75
N ALA A 12 -35.28 16.08 22.34
CA ALA A 12 -34.09 16.39 21.57
C ALA A 12 -33.71 15.13 20.78
N LEU A 13 -33.88 15.19 19.45
CA LEU A 13 -33.27 14.23 18.52
C LEU A 13 -31.75 14.43 18.58
N VAL A 14 -31.04 13.48 19.20
CA VAL A 14 -29.62 13.27 18.93
C VAL A 14 -29.57 12.41 17.67
N ALA A 15 -29.10 12.99 16.58
CA ALA A 15 -28.83 12.28 15.34
C ALA A 15 -27.67 11.29 15.56
N ALA A 16 -27.79 10.14 14.91
CA ALA A 16 -26.95 8.96 15.06
C ALA A 16 -25.45 9.24 14.87
N CYS A 17 -24.67 8.94 15.90
CA CYS A 17 -23.26 8.59 15.78
C CYS A 17 -23.24 7.07 16.04
N ASP A 18 -23.40 6.28 14.99
CA ASP A 18 -23.53 4.81 15.10
C ASP A 18 -22.15 4.13 15.08
N GLY A 19 -21.24 4.64 15.90
CA GLY A 19 -19.98 3.97 16.24
C GLY A 19 -20.09 3.51 17.67
N ASN A 20 -20.28 2.22 17.91
CA ASN A 20 -20.15 1.65 19.25
C ASN A 20 -18.71 1.87 19.73
N PRO A 21 -18.46 2.71 20.75
CA PRO A 21 -17.09 2.99 21.21
C PRO A 21 -16.46 1.81 21.98
N TRP A 22 -17.17 0.68 22.05
CA TRP A 22 -16.76 -0.56 22.71
C TRP A 22 -16.77 -1.76 21.75
N ALA A 23 -16.87 -1.54 20.44
CA ALA A 23 -16.63 -2.61 19.49
C ALA A 23 -15.14 -3.00 19.60
N VAL A 24 -14.88 -4.26 19.95
CA VAL A 24 -13.58 -4.88 19.64
C VAL A 24 -13.54 -4.89 18.11
N GLU A 25 -12.63 -4.15 17.51
CA GLU A 25 -12.39 -4.27 16.06
C GLU A 25 -12.06 -5.75 15.82
N GLU A 26 -12.84 -6.42 14.97
CA GLU A 26 -12.55 -7.81 14.60
C GLU A 26 -11.12 -7.86 14.04
N GLU A 27 -10.39 -8.95 14.29
CA GLU A 27 -9.08 -9.16 13.67
C GLU A 27 -9.21 -8.89 12.16
N GLU A 28 -8.52 -7.85 11.68
CA GLU A 28 -8.56 -7.48 10.27
C GLU A 28 -8.01 -8.67 9.47
N PRO A 29 -8.77 -9.21 8.49
CA PRO A 29 -8.38 -10.42 7.81
C PRO A 29 -7.07 -10.21 7.07
N LEU A 30 -6.14 -11.14 7.28
CA LEU A 30 -4.89 -11.19 6.54
C LEU A 30 -5.15 -11.50 5.05
N PRO A 31 -4.31 -10.98 4.14
CA PRO A 31 -4.40 -11.31 2.73
C PRO A 31 -4.24 -12.81 2.44
N PRO A 32 -4.70 -13.30 1.27
CA PRO A 32 -4.46 -14.68 0.85
C PRO A 32 -2.95 -14.99 0.76
N GLY A 33 -2.62 -16.28 0.78
CA GLY A 33 -1.24 -16.76 0.72
C GLY A 33 -0.99 -17.96 1.63
N THR A 34 0.02 -17.88 2.49
CA THR A 34 0.39 -18.97 3.42
C THR A 34 -0.78 -19.38 4.33
N THR A 35 -1.16 -20.65 4.24
CA THR A 35 -2.11 -21.30 5.16
C THR A 35 -1.40 -21.67 6.46
N ASP A 36 -2.06 -21.47 7.60
CA ASP A 36 -1.54 -21.79 8.94
C ASP A 36 -0.14 -21.20 9.23
N PRO A 37 0.02 -19.86 9.13
CA PRO A 37 1.30 -19.20 9.30
C PRO A 37 1.86 -19.42 10.71
N THR A 38 3.19 -19.61 10.82
CA THR A 38 3.89 -19.75 12.10
C THR A 38 5.12 -18.85 12.14
N ALA A 39 5.61 -18.53 13.34
CA ALA A 39 6.83 -17.73 13.50
C ALA A 39 8.08 -18.40 12.90
N SER A 40 8.11 -19.72 12.77
CA SER A 40 9.27 -20.47 12.27
C SER A 40 9.21 -20.82 10.79
N SER A 41 8.12 -20.48 10.09
CA SER A 41 7.92 -20.81 8.68
C SER A 41 8.06 -19.58 7.77
N PRO A 42 8.42 -19.79 6.49
CA PRO A 42 8.24 -18.79 5.45
C PRO A 42 6.78 -18.32 5.42
N ILE A 43 6.59 -17.05 5.05
CA ILE A 43 5.27 -16.46 4.84
C ILE A 43 5.27 -15.75 3.50
N THR A 44 4.22 -15.93 2.73
CA THR A 44 3.95 -15.21 1.50
C THR A 44 2.50 -14.77 1.52
N ARG A 45 2.27 -13.52 1.12
CA ARG A 45 0.95 -12.91 1.03
C ARG A 45 0.80 -12.26 -0.32
N THR A 46 -0.37 -12.39 -0.90
CA THR A 46 -0.72 -11.81 -2.20
C THR A 46 -1.98 -10.96 -2.06
N GLU A 47 -2.19 -10.10 -3.04
CA GLU A 47 -3.44 -9.35 -3.15
C GLU A 47 -4.63 -10.28 -3.38
N GLU A 48 -5.79 -9.94 -2.80
CA GLU A 48 -7.04 -10.67 -3.04
C GLU A 48 -7.59 -10.36 -4.44
N VAL A 49 -8.15 -11.38 -5.08
CA VAL A 49 -8.79 -11.23 -6.39
C VAL A 49 -10.16 -10.59 -6.21
N ASP A 50 -10.43 -9.50 -6.93
CA ASP A 50 -11.73 -8.83 -6.92
C ASP A 50 -12.15 -8.33 -8.32
N ASP A 51 -13.36 -7.76 -8.37
CA ASP A 51 -13.95 -7.23 -9.61
C ASP A 51 -13.29 -5.93 -10.10
N SER A 52 -12.40 -5.32 -9.31
CA SER A 52 -11.65 -4.09 -9.64
C SER A 52 -10.31 -4.37 -10.32
N GLY A 53 -10.00 -5.64 -10.63
CA GLY A 53 -8.76 -6.05 -11.28
C GLY A 53 -7.61 -6.31 -10.31
N ASN A 54 -7.86 -6.37 -9.00
CA ASN A 54 -6.84 -6.72 -8.01
C ASN A 54 -6.52 -8.21 -8.02
N GLY A 55 -5.31 -8.57 -7.59
CA GLY A 55 -4.92 -9.96 -7.33
C GLY A 55 -4.72 -10.87 -8.56
N PHE A 56 -4.89 -10.37 -9.79
CA PHE A 56 -4.72 -11.17 -11.01
C PHE A 56 -3.27 -11.44 -11.38
N ALA A 57 -2.33 -10.61 -10.92
CA ALA A 57 -0.91 -10.85 -11.17
C ALA A 57 -0.37 -11.88 -10.18
N GLU A 58 -0.05 -13.06 -10.71
CA GLU A 58 0.45 -14.23 -9.98
C GLU A 58 1.88 -14.57 -10.42
N GLY A 59 2.50 -15.59 -9.80
CA GLY A 59 3.76 -16.15 -10.29
C GLY A 59 4.97 -15.19 -10.32
N MET A 60 4.87 -14.06 -9.61
CA MET A 60 5.87 -13.00 -9.58
C MET A 60 7.25 -13.51 -9.16
N SER A 61 8.25 -13.41 -10.03
CA SER A 61 9.60 -13.93 -9.79
C SER A 61 10.68 -13.09 -10.46
N TYR A 62 11.85 -13.01 -9.84
CA TYR A 62 13.02 -12.30 -10.36
C TYR A 62 14.15 -13.28 -10.71
N ASP A 63 14.75 -13.12 -11.89
CA ASP A 63 15.97 -13.82 -12.30
C ASP A 63 17.17 -12.86 -12.33
N ALA A 64 18.08 -13.05 -11.37
CA ALA A 64 19.28 -12.24 -11.23
C ALA A 64 20.33 -12.48 -12.34
N THR A 65 20.24 -13.58 -13.09
CA THR A 65 21.17 -13.90 -14.17
C THR A 65 20.91 -13.04 -15.40
N THR A 66 19.63 -12.80 -15.69
CA THR A 66 19.18 -12.08 -16.88
C THR A 66 18.67 -10.68 -16.57
N ASP A 67 18.57 -10.29 -15.30
CA ASP A 67 17.93 -9.05 -14.84
C ASP A 67 16.50 -8.90 -15.38
N THR A 68 15.73 -9.98 -15.24
CA THR A 68 14.34 -10.04 -15.73
C THR A 68 13.37 -10.39 -14.61
N PHE A 69 12.18 -9.85 -14.71
CA PHE A 69 11.07 -10.14 -13.81
C PHE A 69 9.96 -10.87 -14.58
N THR A 70 9.34 -11.88 -14.00
CA THR A 70 8.26 -12.64 -14.65
C THR A 70 6.97 -12.49 -13.89
N VAL A 71 5.86 -12.36 -14.60
CA VAL A 71 4.51 -12.20 -14.05
C VAL A 71 3.57 -13.12 -14.81
N ASP A 72 2.70 -13.83 -14.10
CA ASP A 72 1.64 -14.65 -14.70
C ASP A 72 0.26 -14.02 -14.42
N GLY A 73 -0.75 -14.44 -15.18
CA GLY A 73 -2.15 -14.06 -14.94
C GLY A 73 -2.59 -12.70 -15.50
N LEU A 74 -1.69 -11.95 -16.15
CA LEU A 74 -2.01 -10.69 -16.83
C LEU A 74 -2.17 -10.88 -18.33
N ALA A 75 -3.12 -10.17 -18.92
CA ALA A 75 -3.37 -10.22 -20.36
C ALA A 75 -2.70 -9.04 -21.06
N PHE A 76 -2.18 -9.29 -22.26
CA PHE A 76 -1.52 -8.28 -23.10
C PHE A 76 -0.34 -7.60 -22.38
N ASP A 77 0.50 -8.37 -21.70
CA ASP A 77 1.76 -7.92 -21.08
C ASP A 77 3.00 -8.57 -21.73
N GLY A 78 2.86 -9.02 -22.97
CA GLY A 78 3.92 -9.65 -23.75
C GLY A 78 4.02 -11.15 -23.54
N ASP A 79 5.24 -11.64 -23.29
CA ASP A 79 5.56 -13.05 -23.06
C ASP A 79 5.79 -13.32 -21.57
N ASN A 80 5.06 -12.61 -20.69
CA ASN A 80 5.19 -12.68 -19.23
C ASN A 80 6.58 -12.27 -18.70
N VAL A 81 7.43 -11.66 -19.52
CA VAL A 81 8.80 -11.23 -19.18
C VAL A 81 8.91 -9.72 -19.22
N TYR A 82 9.33 -9.16 -18.09
CA TYR A 82 9.51 -7.74 -17.86
C TYR A 82 11.00 -7.46 -17.77
N THR A 83 11.43 -6.40 -18.44
CA THR A 83 12.83 -5.96 -18.44
C THR A 83 12.98 -4.70 -17.63
N ARG A 84 14.20 -4.44 -17.13
CA ARG A 84 14.55 -3.20 -16.43
C ARG A 84 13.99 -1.98 -17.17
N ASP A 85 13.23 -1.16 -16.46
CA ASP A 85 12.66 0.06 -17.02
C ASP A 85 13.76 1.00 -17.50
N THR A 86 13.60 1.53 -18.71
CA THR A 86 14.63 2.36 -19.35
C THR A 86 14.59 3.83 -18.95
N ALA A 87 13.43 4.35 -18.53
CA ALA A 87 13.26 5.73 -18.09
C ALA A 87 13.51 5.88 -16.58
N VAL A 88 12.98 4.95 -15.80
CA VAL A 88 13.02 4.91 -14.34
C VAL A 88 13.46 3.51 -13.89
N PRO A 89 14.74 3.13 -14.02
CA PRO A 89 15.21 1.76 -13.71
C PRO A 89 15.08 1.39 -12.22
N SER A 90 14.96 2.39 -11.34
CA SER A 90 14.91 2.22 -9.89
C SER A 90 14.21 3.38 -9.19
N LEU A 91 13.52 3.07 -8.09
CA LEU A 91 12.95 4.02 -7.13
C LEU A 91 13.62 3.81 -5.76
N GLY A 92 14.67 4.60 -5.49
CA GLY A 92 15.52 4.38 -4.32
C GLY A 92 16.21 3.01 -4.40
N PRO A 93 16.06 2.13 -3.40
CA PRO A 93 16.65 0.79 -3.42
C PRO A 93 15.85 -0.22 -4.25
N PHE A 94 14.66 0.14 -4.76
CA PHE A 94 13.76 -0.80 -5.42
C PHE A 94 13.89 -0.74 -6.93
N ALA A 95 13.89 -1.93 -7.52
CA ALA A 95 13.98 -2.16 -8.95
C ALA A 95 12.64 -1.86 -9.64
N VAL A 96 12.67 -1.25 -10.83
CA VAL A 96 11.48 -1.09 -11.67
C VAL A 96 11.66 -1.87 -12.97
N TYR A 97 10.63 -2.60 -13.37
CA TYR A 97 10.58 -3.33 -14.63
C TYR A 97 9.33 -2.94 -15.42
N GLU A 98 9.38 -3.14 -16.73
CA GLU A 98 8.26 -2.90 -17.64
C GLU A 98 8.06 -4.09 -18.59
N ALA A 99 6.79 -4.37 -18.89
CA ALA A 99 6.41 -5.34 -19.90
C ALA A 99 6.82 -4.88 -21.31
N ALA A 100 6.99 -5.82 -22.22
CA ALA A 100 7.20 -5.49 -23.63
C ALA A 100 5.99 -4.71 -24.18
N SER A 101 6.23 -3.63 -24.93
CA SER A 101 5.18 -2.84 -25.58
C SER A 101 4.59 -3.50 -26.82
N VAL A 102 5.29 -4.49 -27.40
CA VAL A 102 4.86 -5.22 -28.59
C VAL A 102 5.17 -6.70 -28.43
N PHE A 103 4.22 -7.56 -28.81
CA PHE A 103 4.42 -8.99 -29.00
C PHE A 103 4.10 -9.35 -30.45
N ASN A 104 4.97 -10.09 -31.13
CA ASN A 104 4.74 -10.47 -32.52
C ASN A 104 3.96 -11.79 -32.59
N ASP A 105 2.88 -11.83 -33.37
CA ASP A 105 2.15 -13.06 -33.66
C ASP A 105 3.12 -14.13 -34.21
N PRO A 106 3.28 -15.29 -33.54
CA PRO A 106 4.24 -16.31 -33.94
C PRO A 106 4.00 -16.90 -35.34
N LEU A 107 2.77 -16.82 -35.86
CA LEU A 107 2.40 -17.35 -37.18
C LEU A 107 2.61 -16.32 -38.30
N THR A 108 2.26 -15.05 -38.05
CA THR A 108 2.22 -14.02 -39.10
C THR A 108 3.36 -13.00 -38.99
N GLY A 109 4.02 -12.92 -37.84
CA GLY A 109 5.02 -11.91 -37.52
C GLY A 109 4.45 -10.49 -37.38
N GLN A 110 3.12 -10.34 -37.36
CA GLN A 110 2.50 -9.03 -37.18
C GLN A 110 2.65 -8.56 -35.73
N PRO A 111 3.00 -7.28 -35.50
CA PRO A 111 3.09 -6.74 -34.15
C PRO A 111 1.71 -6.59 -33.54
N ILE A 112 1.58 -6.98 -32.27
CA ILE A 112 0.40 -6.78 -31.42
C ILE A 112 0.84 -5.84 -30.29
N GLU A 113 0.25 -4.65 -30.27
CA GLU A 113 0.45 -3.68 -29.19
C GLU A 113 0.02 -4.29 -27.85
N GLN A 114 0.85 -4.11 -26.83
CA GLN A 114 0.62 -4.58 -25.47
C GLN A 114 0.23 -3.43 -24.56
N PHE A 115 -0.37 -3.75 -23.42
CA PHE A 115 -0.64 -2.79 -22.36
C PHE A 115 0.63 -2.49 -21.57
N GLN A 116 0.76 -1.22 -21.16
CA GLN A 116 1.90 -0.76 -20.39
C GLN A 116 1.76 -1.20 -18.93
N HIS A 117 2.30 -2.38 -18.64
CA HIS A 117 2.45 -2.88 -17.28
C HIS A 117 3.82 -2.49 -16.72
N LYS A 118 3.82 -2.07 -15.46
CA LYS A 118 5.03 -1.76 -14.71
C LYS A 118 5.06 -2.55 -13.42
N ALA A 119 6.25 -2.98 -13.03
CA ALA A 119 6.50 -3.71 -11.81
C ALA A 119 7.52 -2.98 -10.93
N ILE A 120 7.29 -2.93 -9.63
CA ILE A 120 8.29 -2.55 -8.63
C ILE A 120 8.68 -3.81 -7.88
N TYR A 121 9.98 -4.07 -7.73
CA TYR A 121 10.51 -5.21 -6.97
C TYR A 121 11.51 -4.73 -5.92
N GLY A 122 11.29 -5.15 -4.68
CA GLY A 122 12.23 -4.95 -3.59
C GLY A 122 12.66 -6.28 -3.02
N VAL A 123 13.96 -6.44 -2.77
CA VAL A 123 14.51 -7.56 -2.04
C VAL A 123 15.63 -7.04 -1.16
N ASP A 124 15.74 -7.55 0.06
CA ASP A 124 16.84 -7.18 0.93
C ASP A 124 18.15 -7.86 0.48
N PRO A 125 19.33 -7.40 0.93
CA PRO A 125 20.61 -7.94 0.47
C PRO A 125 20.80 -9.44 0.70
N ASP A 126 20.16 -9.99 1.74
CA ASP A 126 20.26 -11.41 2.09
C ASP A 126 19.23 -12.28 1.34
N GLY A 127 18.21 -11.68 0.71
CA GLY A 127 17.09 -12.40 0.07
C GLY A 127 16.10 -13.01 1.08
N ASP A 128 16.13 -12.54 2.32
CA ASP A 128 15.25 -13.00 3.40
C ASP A 128 13.83 -12.44 3.27
N VAL A 129 13.71 -11.23 2.73
CA VAL A 129 12.44 -10.53 2.56
C VAL A 129 12.34 -9.88 1.19
N SER A 130 11.15 -9.92 0.61
CA SER A 130 10.91 -9.29 -0.69
C SER A 130 9.46 -8.84 -0.86
N PHE A 131 9.25 -7.91 -1.79
CA PHE A 131 7.94 -7.58 -2.30
C PHE A 131 8.00 -7.35 -3.81
N ALA A 132 6.87 -7.54 -4.48
CA ALA A 132 6.67 -7.05 -5.82
C ALA A 132 5.26 -6.50 -6.00
N ILE A 133 5.11 -5.51 -6.87
CA ILE A 133 3.85 -4.84 -7.18
C ILE A 133 3.79 -4.67 -8.69
N VAL A 134 2.70 -5.07 -9.32
CA VAL A 134 2.46 -4.93 -10.76
C VAL A 134 1.13 -4.22 -10.98
N ARG A 135 1.16 -3.15 -11.78
CA ARG A 135 -0.04 -2.38 -12.17
C ARG A 135 0.05 -1.95 -13.64
N THR A 136 -1.08 -1.58 -14.22
CA THR A 136 -1.20 -1.02 -15.58
C THR A 136 -2.11 0.19 -15.59
N GLY A 137 -1.75 1.19 -16.39
CA GLY A 137 -2.55 2.39 -16.62
C GLY A 137 -3.32 2.36 -17.94
N SER A 138 -3.43 1.18 -18.55
CA SER A 138 -3.99 1.03 -19.90
C SER A 138 -5.52 0.98 -19.93
N TYR A 139 -6.17 1.03 -18.76
CA TYR A 139 -7.61 1.00 -18.57
C TYR A 139 -8.12 2.38 -18.14
N VAL A 140 -9.43 2.63 -18.31
CA VAL A 140 -10.07 3.85 -17.80
C VAL A 140 -10.45 3.67 -16.32
N PRO A 141 -11.08 2.56 -15.91
CA PRO A 141 -11.04 2.13 -14.52
C PRO A 141 -9.65 1.62 -14.14
N TYR A 142 -9.51 1.21 -12.88
CA TYR A 142 -8.33 0.47 -12.46
C TYR A 142 -8.01 -0.69 -13.39
N GLY A 143 -6.72 -0.89 -13.61
CA GLY A 143 -6.20 -1.98 -14.43
C GLY A 143 -6.04 -3.28 -13.65
N TYR A 144 -5.79 -4.35 -14.39
CA TYR A 144 -5.44 -5.64 -13.79
C TYR A 144 -4.02 -5.63 -13.26
N GLY A 145 -3.83 -6.16 -12.04
CA GLY A 145 -2.53 -6.18 -11.39
C GLY A 145 -2.51 -7.10 -10.18
N GLY A 146 -1.44 -6.98 -9.40
CA GLY A 146 -1.30 -7.69 -8.13
C GLY A 146 -0.11 -7.18 -7.32
N TRP A 147 -0.02 -7.62 -6.08
CA TRP A 147 1.21 -7.51 -5.31
C TRP A 147 1.46 -8.79 -4.53
N ILE A 148 2.71 -8.98 -4.16
CA ILE A 148 3.20 -10.05 -3.30
C ILE A 148 4.19 -9.46 -2.30
N TYR A 149 4.17 -9.94 -1.06
CA TYR A 149 5.29 -9.77 -0.15
C TYR A 149 5.58 -11.09 0.57
N SER A 150 6.84 -11.28 0.94
CA SER A 150 7.27 -12.53 1.55
C SER A 150 8.43 -12.36 2.51
N ARG A 151 8.48 -13.26 3.49
CA ARG A 151 9.72 -13.66 4.15
C ARG A 151 10.04 -15.11 3.81
N SER A 152 11.30 -15.41 3.54
CA SER A 152 11.76 -16.77 3.24
C SER A 152 12.15 -17.56 4.50
N GLY A 153 12.42 -16.88 5.62
CA GLY A 153 12.77 -17.46 6.91
C GLY A 153 11.69 -17.33 7.99
N GLY A 154 12.10 -17.54 9.24
CA GLY A 154 11.27 -17.30 10.42
C GLY A 154 11.55 -15.94 11.08
N VAL A 155 10.88 -15.70 12.21
CA VAL A 155 11.06 -14.53 13.07
C VAL A 155 11.19 -14.96 14.52
N GLU A 156 12.09 -14.30 15.25
CA GLU A 156 12.12 -14.37 16.71
C GLU A 156 11.52 -13.08 17.28
N LEU A 157 10.25 -13.16 17.72
CA LEU A 157 9.54 -12.00 18.26
C LEU A 157 10.04 -11.67 19.67
N PRO A 158 10.43 -10.41 19.94
CA PRO A 158 10.62 -9.93 21.30
C PRO A 158 9.32 -10.08 22.10
N THR A 159 9.44 -10.40 23.39
CA THR A 159 8.30 -10.50 24.32
C THR A 159 8.15 -9.26 25.21
N THR A 160 9.07 -8.29 25.09
CA THR A 160 9.09 -7.05 25.87
C THR A 160 9.75 -5.93 25.07
N GLY A 161 9.44 -4.69 25.45
CA GLY A 161 10.09 -3.49 24.92
C GLY A 161 9.53 -3.03 23.57
N GLN A 162 10.21 -2.06 22.99
CA GLN A 162 9.80 -1.43 21.73
C GLN A 162 10.95 -1.52 20.70
N ALA A 163 10.60 -1.46 19.42
CA ALA A 163 11.55 -1.40 18.31
C ALA A 163 11.15 -0.34 17.30
N SER A 164 12.14 0.40 16.78
CA SER A 164 11.97 1.34 15.66
C SER A 164 12.57 0.72 14.40
N TYR A 165 11.93 1.01 13.27
CA TYR A 165 12.31 0.53 11.95
C TYR A 165 12.27 1.68 10.96
N VAL A 166 13.26 1.75 10.07
CA VAL A 166 13.37 2.81 9.06
C VAL A 166 13.71 2.23 7.69
N GLY A 167 13.23 2.90 6.64
CA GLY A 167 13.50 2.48 5.27
C GLY A 167 12.82 3.35 4.23
N ASN A 168 12.82 2.85 2.99
CA ASN A 168 12.24 3.53 1.84
C ASN A 168 10.88 2.93 1.49
N TYR A 169 10.04 3.76 0.88
CA TYR A 169 8.75 3.39 0.32
C TYR A 169 8.74 3.75 -1.18
N ALA A 170 8.20 2.86 -2.02
CA ALA A 170 7.91 3.15 -3.42
C ALA A 170 6.61 2.50 -3.85
N ALA A 171 5.88 3.18 -4.73
CA ALA A 171 4.54 2.80 -5.16
C ALA A 171 4.29 3.01 -6.64
N LEU A 172 3.33 2.26 -7.15
CA LEU A 172 2.63 2.57 -8.40
C LEU A 172 1.28 3.22 -8.05
N ARG A 173 0.90 4.22 -8.84
CA ARG A 173 -0.39 4.89 -8.78
C ARG A 173 -1.14 4.63 -10.08
N ASP A 174 -2.28 3.97 -10.00
CA ASP A 174 -3.25 3.80 -11.08
C ASP A 174 -4.57 4.46 -10.73
N PHE A 175 -5.46 4.63 -11.71
CA PHE A 175 -6.62 5.51 -11.58
C PHE A 175 -7.92 4.82 -11.99
N ASP A 176 -9.01 5.24 -11.36
CA ASP A 176 -10.38 4.98 -11.81
C ASP A 176 -11.00 6.29 -12.32
N GLY A 177 -11.51 6.27 -13.55
CA GLY A 177 -11.99 7.45 -14.29
C GLY A 177 -10.99 8.00 -15.32
N ARG A 178 -9.76 7.48 -15.37
CA ARG A 178 -8.76 7.79 -16.40
C ARG A 178 -7.69 6.71 -16.52
N GLY A 179 -7.06 6.63 -17.69
CA GLY A 179 -5.81 5.89 -17.84
C GLY A 179 -4.59 6.68 -17.37
N GLY A 180 -3.46 5.97 -17.29
CA GLY A 180 -2.15 6.46 -16.88
C GLY A 180 -1.59 5.71 -15.67
N LEU A 181 -0.27 5.80 -15.52
CA LEU A 181 0.43 5.38 -14.31
C LEU A 181 1.26 6.55 -13.79
N GLU A 182 1.48 6.56 -12.50
CA GLU A 182 2.48 7.40 -11.86
C GLU A 182 3.25 6.55 -10.83
N TYR A 183 4.38 7.07 -10.38
CA TYR A 183 5.12 6.50 -9.26
C TYR A 183 4.93 7.38 -8.03
N ALA A 184 4.96 6.77 -6.85
CA ALA A 184 5.23 7.48 -5.60
C ALA A 184 6.52 6.96 -4.95
N THR A 185 7.21 7.84 -4.25
CA THR A 185 8.33 7.47 -3.35
C THR A 185 8.15 8.16 -2.02
N GLY A 186 8.75 7.63 -0.96
CA GLY A 186 8.72 8.25 0.35
C GLY A 186 9.73 7.63 1.32
N THR A 187 9.84 8.23 2.50
CA THR A 187 10.52 7.64 3.65
C THR A 187 9.47 7.04 4.57
N MET A 188 9.80 5.89 5.16
CA MET A 188 8.90 5.20 6.07
C MET A 188 9.60 4.85 7.37
N ASN A 189 8.86 5.00 8.47
CA ASN A 189 9.25 4.45 9.76
C ASN A 189 8.06 3.75 10.42
N ILE A 190 8.36 2.70 11.17
CA ILE A 190 7.41 1.96 12.01
C ILE A 190 8.02 1.87 13.40
N ALA A 191 7.20 1.96 14.44
CA ALA A 191 7.56 1.51 15.77
C ALA A 191 6.56 0.45 16.26
N ILE A 192 7.09 -0.61 16.86
CA ILE A 192 6.31 -1.72 17.41
C ILE A 192 6.55 -1.76 18.91
N ASP A 193 5.46 -1.78 19.67
CA ASP A 193 5.46 -2.12 21.10
C ASP A 193 5.11 -3.59 21.26
N PHE A 194 6.07 -4.38 21.77
CA PHE A 194 5.90 -5.83 21.97
C PHE A 194 5.30 -6.18 23.34
N ALA A 195 5.07 -5.17 24.19
CA ALA A 195 4.56 -5.36 25.55
C ALA A 195 3.11 -4.90 25.71
N ASP A 196 2.66 -3.99 24.85
CA ASP A 196 1.30 -3.45 24.82
C ASP A 196 0.74 -3.55 23.40
N PHE A 197 -0.55 -3.74 23.20
CA PHE A 197 -1.65 -3.90 24.14
C PHE A 197 -1.62 -5.25 24.91
N ASN A 198 -2.39 -5.32 26.00
CA ASN A 198 -2.72 -6.60 26.67
C ASN A 198 -3.50 -7.58 25.76
N ASP A 199 -3.79 -7.18 24.52
CA ASP A 199 -4.49 -7.90 23.45
C ASP A 199 -3.74 -7.72 22.11
N GLY A 200 -2.46 -8.12 22.09
CA GLY A 200 -1.58 -8.04 20.91
C GLY A 200 -0.72 -6.77 20.87
N ASN A 201 0.27 -6.70 19.96
CA ASN A 201 1.25 -5.61 19.93
C ASN A 201 0.67 -4.33 19.32
N GLY A 202 1.17 -3.18 19.77
CA GLY A 202 0.86 -1.85 19.23
C GLY A 202 1.79 -1.50 18.09
N VAL A 203 1.22 -1.12 16.94
CA VAL A 203 2.00 -0.71 15.77
C VAL A 203 1.62 0.71 15.40
N GLN A 204 2.63 1.59 15.35
CA GLN A 204 2.52 2.91 14.74
C GLN A 204 3.47 3.01 13.55
N GLY A 205 3.11 3.78 12.55
CA GLY A 205 3.94 3.96 11.38
C GLY A 205 3.49 5.13 10.54
N GLN A 206 4.39 5.62 9.70
CA GLN A 206 4.08 6.71 8.79
C GLN A 206 4.90 6.64 7.51
N VAL A 207 4.31 7.16 6.42
CA VAL A 207 5.00 7.44 5.15
C VAL A 207 5.01 8.95 4.95
N TYR A 208 6.20 9.52 4.84
CA TYR A 208 6.43 10.97 4.76
C TYR A 208 7.47 11.31 3.70
N ASN A 209 7.67 12.61 3.46
CA ASN A 209 8.52 13.12 2.37
C ASN A 209 8.13 12.52 1.01
N ARG A 210 6.82 12.32 0.79
CA ARG A 210 6.34 11.69 -0.44
C ARG A 210 6.62 12.56 -1.66
N ARG A 211 6.99 11.90 -2.76
CA ARG A 211 7.17 12.50 -4.09
C ARG A 211 6.37 11.71 -5.11
N ILE A 212 5.70 12.41 -6.02
CA ILE A 212 5.00 11.80 -7.15
C ILE A 212 5.81 12.07 -8.42
N LEU A 213 6.02 11.02 -9.21
CA LEU A 213 6.71 11.09 -10.49
C LEU A 213 5.79 10.57 -11.60
N ASP A 214 5.89 11.14 -12.79
CA ASP A 214 5.30 10.52 -13.98
C ASP A 214 6.13 9.31 -14.45
N THR A 215 5.65 8.59 -15.47
CA THR A 215 6.33 7.40 -15.99
C THR A 215 7.67 7.67 -16.66
N ASP A 216 8.00 8.93 -16.96
CA ASP A 216 9.31 9.34 -17.47
C ASP A 216 10.28 9.70 -16.32
N GLY A 217 9.84 9.57 -15.06
CA GLY A 217 10.64 9.88 -13.87
C GLY A 217 10.71 11.37 -13.56
N ARG A 218 9.90 12.20 -14.22
CA ARG A 218 9.84 13.62 -13.89
C ARG A 218 8.98 13.81 -12.64
N ASP A 219 9.54 14.56 -11.71
CA ASP A 219 8.86 14.91 -10.47
C ASP A 219 7.72 15.91 -10.72
N ILE A 220 6.50 15.47 -10.41
CA ILE A 220 5.26 16.24 -10.54
C ILE A 220 4.63 16.56 -9.17
N THR A 221 5.36 16.36 -8.08
CA THR A 221 4.87 16.56 -6.70
C THR A 221 4.28 17.95 -6.49
N ASN A 222 4.94 18.99 -7.00
CA ASN A 222 4.45 20.36 -6.86
C ASN A 222 3.17 20.62 -7.65
N THR A 223 2.95 19.90 -8.76
CA THR A 223 1.69 19.96 -9.51
C THR A 223 0.56 19.35 -8.70
N VAL A 224 0.80 18.21 -8.05
CA VAL A 224 -0.18 17.56 -7.16
C VAL A 224 -0.49 18.47 -5.96
N ILE A 225 0.53 19.02 -5.29
CA ILE A 225 0.36 19.93 -4.15
C ILE A 225 -0.41 21.19 -4.53
N ALA A 226 -0.13 21.78 -5.70
CA ALA A 226 -0.86 22.97 -6.15
C ALA A 226 -2.35 22.69 -6.39
N ALA A 227 -2.67 21.52 -6.95
CA ALA A 227 -4.05 21.08 -7.14
C ALA A 227 -4.72 20.79 -5.79
N LEU A 228 -4.05 20.08 -4.89
CA LEU A 228 -4.50 19.80 -3.53
C LEU A 228 -4.85 21.08 -2.77
N ASN A 229 -3.97 22.09 -2.82
CA ASN A 229 -4.20 23.38 -2.16
C ASN A 229 -5.38 24.14 -2.74
N THR A 230 -5.68 23.94 -4.02
CA THR A 230 -6.84 24.55 -4.68
C THR A 230 -8.13 23.86 -4.24
N GLU A 231 -8.14 22.52 -4.25
CA GLU A 231 -9.32 21.71 -3.91
C GLU A 231 -9.73 21.86 -2.44
N TYR A 232 -8.76 21.81 -1.54
CA TYR A 232 -9.01 21.79 -0.09
C TYR A 232 -8.81 23.15 0.58
N GLU A 233 -8.67 24.23 -0.19
CA GLU A 233 -8.38 25.58 0.33
C GLU A 233 -7.22 25.58 1.36
N ALA A 234 -6.14 24.87 1.03
CA ALA A 234 -5.01 24.60 1.92
C ALA A 234 -3.73 25.36 1.51
N SER A 235 -2.74 25.37 2.40
CA SER A 235 -1.40 25.93 2.16
C SER A 235 -0.29 24.90 2.38
N ALA A 236 -0.52 23.65 1.96
CA ALA A 236 0.44 22.56 2.08
C ALA A 236 1.70 22.85 1.23
N THR A 237 2.86 22.54 1.79
CA THR A 237 4.18 22.65 1.11
C THR A 237 4.79 21.28 0.81
N THR A 238 4.19 20.23 1.36
CA THR A 238 4.51 18.82 1.14
C THR A 238 3.20 18.05 1.02
N LEU A 239 3.23 16.87 0.43
CA LEU A 239 2.08 15.96 0.50
C LEU A 239 1.81 15.57 1.97
N PRO A 240 0.54 15.38 2.36
CA PRO A 240 0.19 14.87 3.67
C PRO A 240 0.89 13.55 4.00
N VAL A 241 1.24 13.40 5.28
CA VAL A 241 1.83 12.18 5.83
C VAL A 241 0.74 11.13 5.95
N MET A 242 1.00 9.93 5.43
CA MET A 242 0.14 8.76 5.69
C MET A 242 0.51 8.20 7.06
N ASN A 243 -0.47 8.01 7.95
CA ASN A 243 -0.27 7.53 9.32
C ASN A 243 -1.07 6.24 9.55
N PHE A 244 -0.45 5.27 10.21
CA PHE A 244 -1.13 4.05 10.62
C PHE A 244 -2.20 4.39 11.67
N LYS A 245 -3.35 3.74 11.56
CA LYS A 245 -4.37 3.74 12.60
C LYS A 245 -3.89 2.79 13.71
N VAL A 246 -3.55 3.37 14.86
CA VAL A 246 -3.05 2.60 16.01
C VAL A 246 -4.22 1.96 16.75
N GLY A 247 -4.22 0.63 16.84
CA GLY A 247 -5.23 -0.16 17.54
C GLY A 247 -4.68 -1.51 18.01
N PRO A 248 -5.41 -2.24 18.87
CA PRO A 248 -5.09 -3.61 19.25
C PRO A 248 -5.33 -4.58 18.07
N GLY A 249 -4.92 -5.85 18.22
CA GLY A 249 -5.23 -6.90 17.22
C GLY A 249 -4.53 -6.78 15.87
N VAL A 250 -3.61 -5.83 15.70
CA VAL A 250 -2.92 -5.58 14.42
C VAL A 250 -1.73 -6.49 14.17
N THR A 251 -1.46 -7.45 15.07
CA THR A 251 -0.30 -8.36 14.96
C THR A 251 -0.66 -9.80 15.27
N THR A 252 -0.04 -10.75 14.57
CA THR A 252 -0.19 -12.18 14.84
C THR A 252 1.03 -12.80 15.51
N ALA A 253 0.86 -13.97 16.14
CA ALA A 253 1.97 -14.75 16.69
C ALA A 253 2.97 -15.22 15.61
N ALA A 254 2.57 -15.22 14.34
CA ALA A 254 3.46 -15.52 13.22
C ALA A 254 4.33 -14.32 12.82
N GLY A 255 4.12 -13.14 13.41
CA GLY A 255 4.84 -11.91 13.11
C GLY A 255 4.28 -11.14 11.91
N GLU A 256 3.03 -11.38 11.55
CA GLU A 256 2.32 -10.59 10.52
C GLU A 256 1.69 -9.37 11.16
N LEU A 257 1.64 -8.27 10.40
CA LEU A 257 1.07 -6.99 10.82
C LEU A 257 0.01 -6.57 9.80
N SER A 258 -1.15 -6.10 10.25
CA SER A 258 -2.19 -5.57 9.38
C SER A 258 -3.05 -4.53 10.08
N GLY A 259 -3.41 -3.47 9.37
CA GLY A 259 -4.28 -2.45 9.93
C GLY A 259 -4.58 -1.33 8.94
N GLY A 260 -5.33 -0.33 9.41
CA GLY A 260 -5.68 0.83 8.59
C GLY A 260 -4.56 1.86 8.50
N ILE A 261 -4.58 2.65 7.44
CA ILE A 261 -3.72 3.83 7.24
C ILE A 261 -4.58 4.96 6.66
N SER A 262 -4.28 6.20 7.03
CA SER A 262 -4.94 7.37 6.45
C SER A 262 -4.05 8.60 6.42
N SER A 263 -4.39 9.58 5.59
CA SER A 263 -3.78 10.89 5.59
C SER A 263 -4.85 11.98 5.62
N TYR A 264 -4.46 13.18 6.05
CA TYR A 264 -5.39 14.30 6.21
C TYR A 264 -4.78 15.59 5.70
N VAL A 265 -5.62 16.40 5.06
CA VAL A 265 -5.31 17.80 4.71
C VAL A 265 -5.89 18.71 5.77
N VAL A 266 -5.13 19.76 6.10
CA VAL A 266 -5.59 20.86 6.96
C VAL A 266 -5.80 22.08 6.07
N ASP A 267 -7.03 22.59 6.04
CA ASP A 267 -7.37 23.82 5.30
C ASP A 267 -6.81 25.07 5.99
N ASN A 268 -6.98 26.24 5.37
CA ASN A 268 -6.48 27.51 5.91
C ASN A 268 -7.21 27.96 7.20
N GLU A 269 -8.39 27.43 7.48
CA GLU A 269 -9.20 27.66 8.67
C GLU A 269 -8.84 26.70 9.82
N GLY A 270 -8.05 25.67 9.54
CA GLY A 270 -7.61 24.65 10.49
C GLY A 270 -8.54 23.44 10.60
N ASN A 271 -9.51 23.27 9.69
CA ASN A 271 -10.33 22.07 9.62
C ASN A 271 -9.54 20.91 8.99
N LEU A 272 -9.80 19.71 9.51
CA LEU A 272 -9.15 18.49 9.08
C LEU A 272 -10.09 17.71 8.15
N THR A 273 -9.62 17.41 6.94
CA THR A 273 -10.34 16.60 5.95
C THR A 273 -9.50 15.38 5.59
N GLN A 274 -10.12 14.19 5.58
CA GLN A 274 -9.44 12.97 5.15
C GLN A 274 -9.12 13.06 3.66
N LEU A 275 -7.86 12.77 3.31
CA LEU A 275 -7.40 12.74 1.92
C LEU A 275 -7.35 11.31 1.41
N GLU A 276 -6.62 10.44 2.11
CA GLU A 276 -6.46 9.03 1.74
C GLU A 276 -6.96 8.12 2.86
N ASP A 277 -7.49 6.96 2.49
CA ASP A 277 -7.79 5.83 3.38
C ASP A 277 -7.33 4.52 2.75
N GLY A 278 -6.94 3.56 3.57
CA GLY A 278 -6.61 2.23 3.09
C GLY A 278 -6.02 1.34 4.15
N LYS A 279 -5.22 0.35 3.72
CA LYS A 279 -4.66 -0.70 4.57
C LYS A 279 -3.16 -0.88 4.37
N TYR A 280 -2.49 -1.32 5.42
CA TYR A 280 -1.14 -1.86 5.35
C TYR A 280 -1.14 -3.35 5.72
N TYR A 281 -0.20 -4.08 5.11
CA TYR A 281 0.04 -5.49 5.36
C TYR A 281 1.54 -5.72 5.40
N ALA A 282 2.04 -6.43 6.41
CA ALA A 282 3.47 -6.66 6.58
C ALA A 282 3.79 -7.96 7.30
N VAL A 283 5.05 -8.35 7.25
CA VAL A 283 5.60 -9.45 8.04
C VAL A 283 6.99 -9.09 8.57
N LEU A 284 7.21 -9.43 9.84
CA LEU A 284 8.50 -9.33 10.53
C LEU A 284 9.38 -10.53 10.16
N SER A 285 10.69 -10.31 10.06
CA SER A 285 11.64 -11.37 9.72
C SER A 285 12.92 -11.29 10.55
N GLY A 286 13.53 -12.45 10.74
CA GLY A 286 14.86 -12.60 11.33
C GLY A 286 14.92 -12.56 12.86
N PRO A 287 16.14 -12.69 13.42
CA PRO A 287 16.37 -12.63 14.86
C PRO A 287 15.92 -11.30 15.45
N ASN A 288 15.28 -11.34 16.62
CA ASN A 288 14.72 -10.16 17.30
C ASN A 288 13.84 -9.28 16.40
N ALA A 289 13.15 -9.87 15.41
CA ALA A 289 12.39 -9.15 14.40
C ALA A 289 13.20 -8.01 13.75
N GLY A 290 14.38 -8.31 13.18
CA GLY A 290 15.30 -7.28 12.67
C GLY A 290 14.85 -6.58 11.38
N LYS A 291 13.90 -7.15 10.63
CA LYS A 291 13.43 -6.63 9.33
C LYS A 291 11.91 -6.63 9.28
N VAL A 292 11.33 -5.68 8.54
CA VAL A 292 9.91 -5.63 8.18
C VAL A 292 9.79 -5.51 6.66
N VAL A 293 8.91 -6.29 6.04
CA VAL A 293 8.52 -6.11 4.64
C VAL A 293 7.01 -6.04 4.54
N GLY A 294 6.50 -5.25 3.60
CA GLY A 294 5.07 -5.14 3.43
C GLY A 294 4.63 -4.29 2.25
N VAL A 295 3.32 -4.15 2.15
CA VAL A 295 2.60 -3.35 1.15
C VAL A 295 1.60 -2.44 1.86
N ILE A 296 1.35 -1.27 1.27
CA ILE A 296 0.32 -0.32 1.62
C ILE A 296 -0.53 -0.12 0.37
N VAL A 297 -1.85 -0.19 0.51
CA VAL A 297 -2.81 0.19 -0.53
C VAL A 297 -3.71 1.27 0.03
N VAL A 298 -3.70 2.45 -0.60
CA VAL A 298 -4.60 3.57 -0.27
C VAL A 298 -5.32 4.07 -1.50
N GLU A 299 -6.51 4.61 -1.29
CA GLU A 299 -7.29 5.30 -2.32
C GLU A 299 -7.61 6.73 -1.87
N SER A 300 -7.75 7.62 -2.85
CA SER A 300 -8.16 9.02 -2.68
C SER A 300 -8.70 9.59 -3.98
N ASP A 301 -9.45 10.68 -3.90
CA ASP A 301 -9.75 11.47 -5.09
C ASP A 301 -8.48 12.24 -5.54
N ASP A 302 -8.16 12.17 -6.83
CA ASP A 302 -7.00 12.91 -7.34
C ASP A 302 -7.35 14.39 -7.50
N PRO A 303 -6.65 15.32 -6.82
CA PRO A 303 -7.05 16.73 -6.84
C PRO A 303 -6.87 17.41 -8.21
N ARG A 304 -6.24 16.74 -9.18
CA ARG A 304 -6.00 17.28 -10.52
C ARG A 304 -7.08 16.87 -11.52
N PHE A 305 -7.83 15.80 -11.25
CA PHE A 305 -8.71 15.16 -12.21
C PHE A 305 -10.00 14.67 -11.55
N ASP A 306 -11.08 14.55 -12.32
CA ASP A 306 -12.29 13.86 -11.88
C ASP A 306 -12.05 12.34 -11.95
N ALA A 307 -11.23 11.82 -11.02
CA ALA A 307 -10.79 10.43 -10.96
C ALA A 307 -10.35 10.07 -9.53
N THR A 308 -10.54 8.81 -9.16
CA THR A 308 -9.94 8.23 -7.94
C THR A 308 -8.56 7.67 -8.29
N VAL A 309 -7.61 7.78 -7.38
CA VAL A 309 -6.26 7.24 -7.50
C VAL A 309 -6.02 6.20 -6.41
N ARG A 310 -5.49 5.05 -6.83
CA ARG A 310 -5.02 3.99 -5.95
C ARG A 310 -3.50 4.00 -5.92
N GLU A 311 -2.93 4.19 -4.75
CA GLU A 311 -1.48 4.08 -4.51
C GLU A 311 -1.20 2.72 -3.87
N THR A 312 -0.53 1.83 -4.62
CA THR A 312 -0.06 0.53 -4.12
C THR A 312 1.45 0.59 -3.97
N GLY A 313 1.96 0.60 -2.73
CA GLY A 313 3.38 0.75 -2.48
C GLY A 313 3.96 -0.25 -1.51
N GLY A 314 5.22 -0.61 -1.74
CA GLY A 314 5.94 -1.60 -0.99
C GLY A 314 7.09 -0.98 -0.21
N PHE A 315 7.49 -1.67 0.85
CA PHE A 315 8.56 -1.22 1.72
C PHE A 315 9.36 -2.39 2.29
N ILE A 316 10.62 -2.12 2.58
CA ILE A 316 11.49 -2.97 3.41
C ILE A 316 12.14 -2.03 4.44
N LEU A 317 11.91 -2.28 5.72
CA LEU A 317 12.46 -1.51 6.83
C LEU A 317 13.40 -2.38 7.66
N VAL A 318 14.43 -1.74 8.21
CA VAL A 318 15.43 -2.39 9.07
C VAL A 318 15.35 -1.77 10.45
N ARG A 319 15.50 -2.60 11.48
CA ARG A 319 15.53 -2.17 12.88
C ARG A 319 16.75 -1.27 13.15
N GLU A 320 16.53 -0.17 13.88
CA GLU A 320 17.58 0.76 14.34
C GLU A 320 17.86 0.68 15.86
#